data_AF-A0A846PFD1-F1
#
_entry.id   AF-A0A846PFD1-F1
#
_cell.length_a   1.000
_cell.length_b   1.000
_cell.length_c   1.000
_cell.angle_alpha   90.00
_cell.angle_beta   90.00
_cell.angle_gamma   90.00
#
_symmetry.space_group_name_H-M   'P 1'
#
loop_
_entity.id
_entity.type
_entity.pdbx_description
1 polymer ?
#
loop_
_entity_poly.entity_id
_entity_poly.type
_entity_poly.pdbx_seq_one_letter_code
_entity_poly.pdbx_strand_id
1 'polypeptide(L)'
;TSPPTGPRTAGMDDAHLATYPKLVTLEFTCLSDQPALIDLIDVEYVTVDGLWHQVDEVIDGRYHMPPPPAPPPVPPPAPPPEIVPAAVDVDPDTLNLRSGGKLVTCYIELSEEYNPEHIDATTILLNETISPVLDPRYDFVTNSSEYLVDHNEDGILERMVKFDRAEVMALLSVGEATLTITGKVNDTTFEGSDTIRVISKGK
;
A
#
# COMPACT_ATOMS: atom_id res chain seq x y z
N THR A 1 -26.19 67.75 -41.01
CA THR A 1 -26.67 68.98 -40.33
C THR A 1 -27.15 68.57 -38.94
N SER A 2 -26.54 69.15 -37.91
CA SER A 2 -26.61 68.75 -36.49
C SER A 2 -27.98 68.98 -35.82
N PRO A 3 -28.16 68.48 -34.60
CA PRO A 3 -28.84 69.24 -33.55
C PRO A 3 -27.94 69.51 -32.32
N PRO A 4 -28.27 70.51 -31.48
CA PRO A 4 -27.33 71.13 -30.55
C PRO A 4 -27.49 70.69 -29.08
N THR A 5 -26.47 71.12 -28.34
CA THR A 5 -26.08 71.06 -26.93
C THR A 5 -27.07 71.66 -25.91
N GLY A 6 -27.00 71.16 -24.67
CA GLY A 6 -27.35 71.91 -23.46
C GLY A 6 -27.21 71.07 -22.17
N PRO A 7 -26.41 71.48 -21.16
CA PRO A 7 -26.35 70.83 -19.85
C PRO A 7 -27.22 71.55 -18.81
N ARG A 8 -27.68 70.84 -17.78
CA ARG A 8 -28.26 71.42 -16.56
C ARG A 8 -27.70 70.74 -15.31
N THR A 9 -27.11 71.56 -14.46
CA THR A 9 -26.63 71.28 -13.09
C THR A 9 -27.68 71.69 -12.06
N ALA A 10 -27.84 70.89 -11.00
CA ALA A 10 -28.29 71.26 -9.64
C ALA A 10 -28.03 70.00 -8.78
N GLY A 11 -27.29 69.99 -7.66
CA GLY A 11 -27.21 70.97 -6.59
C GLY A 11 -28.26 70.63 -5.53
N MET A 12 -27.92 69.76 -4.56
CA MET A 12 -28.72 69.48 -3.37
C MET A 12 -27.80 69.09 -2.19
N ASP A 13 -27.38 70.13 -1.46
CA ASP A 13 -27.54 70.36 -0.02
C ASP A 13 -26.88 69.43 1.03
N ASP A 14 -25.84 69.98 1.65
CA ASP A 14 -25.28 69.69 2.97
C ASP A 14 -26.29 69.99 4.11
N ALA A 15 -26.98 68.97 4.64
CA ALA A 15 -27.64 69.06 5.95
C ALA A 15 -28.04 67.68 6.52
N HIS A 16 -27.09 66.76 6.72
CA HIS A 16 -27.32 65.56 7.56
C HIS A 16 -26.05 65.07 8.28
N LEU A 17 -25.21 66.01 8.76
CA LEU A 17 -24.17 65.70 9.74
C LEU A 17 -24.78 65.61 11.14
N ALA A 18 -25.61 64.59 11.36
CA ALA A 18 -26.04 64.17 12.67
C ALA A 18 -26.22 62.65 12.68
N THR A 19 -25.32 62.00 13.43
CA THR A 19 -25.53 60.71 14.10
C THR A 19 -25.40 59.46 13.26
N TYR A 20 -24.30 59.32 12.51
CA TYR A 20 -23.74 57.98 12.25
C TYR A 20 -22.61 57.74 13.25
N PRO A 21 -22.59 56.61 13.99
CA PRO A 21 -21.44 56.28 14.81
C PRO A 21 -20.20 56.22 13.92
N LYS A 22 -19.09 56.83 14.36
CA LYS A 22 -17.80 56.69 13.65
C LYS A 22 -17.45 55.21 13.66
N LEU A 23 -17.32 54.59 12.49
CA LEU A 23 -16.77 53.25 12.37
C LEU A 23 -15.35 53.24 12.93
N VAL A 24 -15.11 52.42 13.94
CA VAL A 24 -13.77 52.10 14.44
C VAL A 24 -13.42 50.72 13.88
N THR A 25 -12.30 50.63 13.16
CA THR A 25 -11.75 49.36 12.70
C THR A 25 -10.70 48.91 13.71
N LEU A 26 -10.86 47.71 14.27
CA LEU A 26 -9.87 47.06 15.12
C LEU A 26 -9.15 45.99 14.28
N GLU A 27 -7.84 46.12 14.15
CA GLU A 27 -7.01 45.12 13.48
C GLU A 27 -6.32 44.25 14.53
N PHE A 28 -6.52 42.94 14.44
CA PHE A 28 -5.85 41.94 15.28
C PHE A 28 -4.93 41.09 14.42
N THR A 29 -3.75 40.75 14.92
CA THR A 29 -2.84 39.78 14.30
C THR A 29 -2.75 38.55 15.19
N CYS A 30 -3.18 37.39 14.70
CA CYS A 30 -2.99 36.13 15.40
C CYS A 30 -1.55 35.66 15.23
N LEU A 31 -0.88 35.28 16.32
CA LEU A 31 0.49 34.73 16.32
C LEU A 31 0.53 33.18 16.29
N SER A 32 -0.62 32.54 16.07
CA SER A 32 -0.79 31.09 16.08
C SER A 32 -1.41 30.59 14.78
N ASP A 33 -0.91 29.46 14.27
CA ASP A 33 -1.42 28.77 13.08
C ASP A 33 -2.68 27.92 13.38
N GLN A 34 -3.21 27.97 14.60
CA GLN A 34 -4.46 27.32 14.97
C GLN A 34 -5.61 28.34 15.01
N PRO A 35 -6.80 28.01 14.47
CA PRO A 35 -7.94 28.92 14.48
C PRO A 35 -8.38 29.19 15.92
N ALA A 36 -8.29 30.45 16.35
CA ALA A 36 -8.84 30.91 17.61
C ALA A 36 -10.13 31.69 17.34
N LEU A 37 -11.19 31.39 18.08
CA LEU A 37 -12.39 32.22 18.11
C LEU A 37 -12.05 33.45 18.97
N ILE A 38 -12.11 34.64 18.37
CA ILE A 38 -12.08 35.89 19.12
C ILE A 38 -13.53 36.20 19.47
N ASP A 39 -13.87 36.07 20.75
CA ASP A 39 -15.16 36.50 21.25
C ASP A 39 -15.01 37.91 21.84
N LEU A 40 -15.66 38.89 21.23
CA LEU A 40 -15.69 40.27 21.71
C LEU A 40 -16.92 40.44 22.57
N ILE A 41 -16.81 40.05 23.84
CA ILE A 41 -17.85 40.25 24.84
C ILE A 41 -17.57 41.62 25.48
N ASP A 42 -18.51 42.57 25.32
CA ASP A 42 -18.49 43.91 25.91
C ASP A 42 -17.48 44.92 25.32
N VAL A 43 -17.72 45.36 24.07
CA VAL A 43 -17.00 46.50 23.49
C VAL A 43 -17.69 47.81 23.88
N GLU A 44 -16.95 48.69 24.56
CA GLU A 44 -17.38 50.05 24.88
C GLU A 44 -16.44 51.10 24.24
N TYR A 45 -16.97 52.31 23.98
CA TYR A 45 -16.17 53.45 23.56
C TYR A 45 -16.45 54.69 24.43
N VAL A 46 -15.43 55.53 24.61
CA VAL A 46 -15.54 56.79 25.37
C VAL A 46 -15.56 57.99 24.42
N THR A 47 -16.49 58.91 24.63
CA THR A 47 -16.58 60.15 23.87
C THR A 47 -15.64 61.23 24.43
N VAL A 48 -15.42 62.32 23.69
CA VAL A 48 -14.48 63.39 24.07
C VAL A 48 -14.84 64.11 25.36
N ASP A 49 -16.11 64.02 25.79
CA ASP A 49 -16.66 64.49 27.05
C ASP A 49 -16.59 63.45 28.19
N GLY A 50 -16.00 62.27 27.94
CA GLY A 50 -15.67 61.28 28.96
C GLY A 50 -16.78 60.28 29.32
N LEU A 51 -17.86 60.23 28.53
CA LEU A 51 -18.97 59.29 28.73
C LEU A 51 -18.68 57.96 28.01
N TRP A 52 -18.89 56.85 28.71
CA TRP A 52 -18.78 55.50 28.16
C TRP A 52 -20.09 55.08 27.51
N HIS A 53 -19.99 54.49 26.32
CA HIS A 53 -21.11 53.98 25.54
C HIS A 53 -20.84 52.53 25.13
N GLN A 54 -21.88 51.69 25.22
CA GLN A 54 -21.87 50.33 24.71
C GLN A 54 -21.99 50.34 23.17
N VAL A 55 -21.36 49.38 22.51
CA VAL A 55 -21.53 49.18 21.06
C VAL A 55 -22.77 48.32 20.81
N ASP A 56 -23.78 48.89 20.14
CA ASP A 56 -25.09 48.24 19.92
C ASP A 56 -25.04 47.01 18.99
N GLU A 57 -24.04 46.95 18.10
CA GLU A 57 -23.87 45.83 17.16
C GLU A 57 -22.39 45.59 16.87
N VAL A 58 -21.89 44.42 17.29
CA VAL A 58 -20.64 43.86 16.75
C VAL A 58 -21.04 43.15 15.47
N ILE A 59 -20.64 43.69 14.30
CA ILE A 59 -20.82 42.99 13.03
C ILE A 59 -19.97 41.72 13.11
N ASP A 60 -20.62 40.59 13.34
CA ASP A 60 -20.03 39.26 13.51
C ASP A 60 -19.14 38.94 12.30
N GLY A 61 -17.85 39.21 12.45
CA GLY A 61 -16.82 38.84 11.49
C GLY A 61 -16.61 37.34 11.56
N ARG A 62 -17.61 36.54 11.17
CA ARG A 62 -17.44 35.11 10.98
C ARG A 62 -16.39 34.92 9.90
N TYR A 63 -15.19 34.55 10.33
CA TYR A 63 -14.15 34.14 9.42
C TYR A 63 -14.64 32.90 8.65
N HIS A 64 -15.09 33.12 7.42
CA HIS A 64 -15.41 32.04 6.49
C HIS A 64 -14.11 31.49 5.92
N MET A 65 -13.48 30.56 6.64
CA MET A 65 -12.33 29.84 6.10
C MET A 65 -12.76 29.15 4.80
N PRO A 66 -12.04 29.32 3.68
CA PRO A 66 -12.32 28.52 2.49
C PRO A 66 -12.18 27.03 2.84
N PRO A 67 -13.03 26.14 2.29
CA PRO A 67 -12.86 24.71 2.52
C PRO A 67 -11.43 24.32 2.12
N PRO A 68 -10.76 23.44 2.90
CA PRO A 68 -9.45 22.96 2.52
C PRO A 68 -9.51 22.38 1.10
N PRO A 69 -8.42 22.51 0.31
CA PRO A 69 -8.37 21.89 -1.00
C PRO A 69 -8.68 20.40 -0.85
N ALA A 70 -9.49 19.87 -1.75
CA ALA A 70 -9.79 18.44 -1.75
C ALA A 70 -8.47 17.65 -1.76
N PRO A 71 -8.36 16.56 -0.98
CA PRO A 71 -7.19 15.68 -1.09
C PRO A 71 -7.07 15.22 -2.55
N PRO A 72 -5.84 14.99 -3.05
CA PRO A 72 -5.67 14.41 -4.38
C PRO A 72 -6.48 13.12 -4.48
N PRO A 73 -7.05 12.80 -5.66
CA PRO A 73 -7.75 11.54 -5.84
C PRO A 73 -6.81 10.39 -5.46
N VAL A 74 -7.28 9.51 -4.57
CA VAL A 74 -6.54 8.29 -4.22
C VAL A 74 -6.33 7.52 -5.53
N PRO A 75 -5.09 7.13 -5.88
CA PRO A 75 -4.87 6.29 -7.05
C PRO A 75 -5.71 5.01 -6.90
N PRO A 76 -6.21 4.43 -8.00
CA PRO A 76 -6.91 3.16 -7.93
C PRO A 76 -6.03 2.13 -7.19
N PRO A 77 -6.62 1.21 -6.40
CA PRO A 77 -5.84 0.14 -5.80
C PRO A 77 -5.05 -0.57 -6.89
N ALA A 78 -3.77 -0.83 -6.63
CA ALA A 78 -2.94 -1.58 -7.56
C ALA A 78 -3.62 -2.91 -7.90
N PRO A 79 -3.51 -3.39 -9.15
CA PRO A 79 -3.98 -4.73 -9.48
C PRO A 79 -3.28 -5.75 -8.54
N PRO A 80 -3.97 -6.84 -8.17
CA PRO A 80 -3.32 -7.90 -7.41
C PRO A 80 -2.07 -8.38 -8.15
N PRO A 81 -0.99 -8.72 -7.42
CA PRO A 81 0.23 -9.20 -8.04
C PRO A 81 -0.06 -10.44 -8.89
N GLU A 82 0.54 -10.49 -10.07
CA GLU A 82 0.44 -11.62 -10.98
C GLU A 82 1.21 -12.82 -10.38
N ILE A 83 0.56 -13.98 -10.34
CA ILE A 83 1.14 -15.24 -9.86
C ILE A 83 1.14 -16.23 -11.04
N VAL A 84 2.32 -16.74 -11.35
CA VAL A 84 2.51 -17.77 -12.37
C VAL A 84 2.19 -19.14 -11.76
N PRO A 85 1.27 -19.92 -12.33
CA PRO A 85 1.03 -21.28 -11.85
C PRO A 85 2.24 -22.18 -12.18
N ALA A 86 2.66 -22.99 -11.23
CA ALA A 86 3.70 -23.99 -11.39
C ALA A 86 3.11 -25.40 -11.21
N ALA A 87 3.49 -26.34 -12.08
CA ALA A 87 3.30 -27.75 -11.79
C ALA A 87 4.45 -28.20 -10.88
N VAL A 88 4.09 -28.82 -9.77
CA VAL A 88 5.02 -29.18 -8.70
C VAL A 88 4.85 -30.66 -8.43
N ASP A 89 5.99 -31.35 -8.31
CA ASP A 89 6.05 -32.76 -7.93
C ASP A 89 7.05 -32.93 -6.79
N VAL A 90 6.61 -33.50 -5.66
CA VAL A 90 7.43 -33.64 -4.45
C VAL A 90 7.70 -35.10 -4.12
N ASP A 91 8.98 -35.44 -4.25
CA ASP A 91 9.47 -36.79 -4.06
C ASP A 91 10.13 -36.99 -2.68
N PRO A 92 9.71 -38.01 -1.90
CA PRO A 92 8.83 -39.09 -2.30
C PRO A 92 7.32 -38.82 -2.06
N ASP A 93 6.47 -39.35 -2.95
CA ASP A 93 5.00 -39.46 -2.78
C ASP A 93 4.55 -40.03 -1.44
N THR A 94 5.39 -40.89 -0.83
CA THR A 94 5.15 -41.42 0.51
C THR A 94 6.34 -41.14 1.42
N LEU A 95 6.15 -40.16 2.31
CA LEU A 95 7.15 -39.77 3.30
C LEU A 95 6.96 -40.56 4.59
N ASN A 96 7.89 -41.49 4.86
CA ASN A 96 7.93 -42.21 6.13
C ASN A 96 8.75 -41.44 7.18
N LEU A 97 8.12 -41.03 8.28
CA LEU A 97 8.76 -40.28 9.38
C LEU A 97 9.84 -41.08 10.13
N ARG A 98 9.95 -42.39 9.90
CA ARG A 98 10.99 -43.26 10.47
C ARG A 98 12.13 -43.57 9.50
N SER A 99 12.02 -43.16 8.24
CA SER A 99 13.05 -43.41 7.23
C SER A 99 14.26 -42.50 7.43
N GLY A 100 15.46 -43.02 7.15
CA GLY A 100 16.73 -42.29 7.28
C GLY A 100 17.12 -41.46 6.06
N GLY A 101 16.16 -41.09 5.21
CA GLY A 101 16.42 -40.18 4.08
C GLY A 101 16.90 -38.82 4.58
N LYS A 102 17.70 -38.12 3.77
CA LYS A 102 18.24 -36.80 4.16
C LYS A 102 17.55 -35.63 3.46
N LEU A 103 17.05 -35.87 2.26
CA LEU A 103 16.50 -34.84 1.40
C LEU A 103 15.10 -35.26 0.92
N VAL A 104 14.30 -34.24 0.62
CA VAL A 104 13.07 -34.32 -0.16
C VAL A 104 13.34 -33.58 -1.46
N THR A 105 13.04 -34.19 -2.61
CA THR A 105 13.26 -33.57 -3.93
C THR A 105 11.96 -32.92 -4.37
N CYS A 106 12.06 -31.80 -5.07
CA CYS A 106 10.92 -31.12 -5.65
C CYS A 106 11.30 -30.71 -7.08
N TYR A 107 10.42 -31.01 -8.02
CA TYR A 107 10.50 -30.55 -9.40
C TYR A 107 9.48 -29.42 -9.58
N ILE A 108 9.91 -28.34 -10.23
CA ILE A 108 9.11 -27.13 -10.46
C ILE A 108 9.11 -26.86 -11.96
N GLU A 109 7.98 -27.12 -12.59
CA GLU A 109 7.74 -26.82 -13.99
C GLU A 109 6.89 -25.56 -14.09
N LEU A 110 7.29 -24.65 -14.98
CA LEU A 110 6.51 -23.47 -15.32
C LEU A 110 5.98 -23.62 -16.75
N SER A 111 4.99 -22.81 -17.13
CA SER A 111 4.55 -22.78 -18.52
C SER A 111 5.71 -22.46 -19.48
N GLU A 112 5.60 -22.90 -20.75
CA GLU A 112 6.62 -22.73 -21.79
C GLU A 112 7.10 -21.27 -22.01
N GLU A 113 6.35 -20.29 -21.53
CA GLU A 113 6.71 -18.87 -21.58
C GLU A 113 7.85 -18.51 -20.60
N TYR A 114 8.14 -19.36 -19.61
CA TYR A 114 9.15 -19.15 -18.58
C TYR A 114 10.28 -20.18 -18.69
N ASN A 115 11.52 -19.70 -18.66
CA ASN A 115 12.69 -20.58 -18.59
C ASN A 115 12.95 -20.98 -17.11
N PRO A 116 12.94 -22.27 -16.76
CA PRO A 116 13.25 -22.75 -15.39
C PRO A 116 14.67 -22.38 -14.92
N GLU A 117 15.61 -22.12 -15.83
CA GLU A 117 16.95 -21.63 -15.48
C GLU A 117 16.91 -20.25 -14.80
N HIS A 118 15.88 -19.45 -15.08
CA HIS A 118 15.70 -18.11 -14.50
C HIS A 118 14.93 -18.11 -13.16
N ILE A 119 14.57 -19.29 -12.64
CA ILE A 119 14.04 -19.41 -11.29
C ILE A 119 15.16 -19.07 -10.29
N ASP A 120 14.91 -18.07 -9.44
CA ASP A 120 15.82 -17.71 -8.37
C ASP A 120 15.61 -18.66 -7.19
N ALA A 121 16.50 -19.65 -7.08
CA ALA A 121 16.45 -20.66 -6.03
C ALA A 121 16.54 -20.10 -4.61
N THR A 122 17.07 -18.88 -4.41
CA THR A 122 17.13 -18.23 -3.09
C THR A 122 15.79 -17.71 -2.62
N THR A 123 14.83 -17.55 -3.53
CA THR A 123 13.48 -17.06 -3.24
C THR A 123 12.47 -18.19 -3.01
N ILE A 124 12.87 -19.44 -3.28
CA ILE A 124 12.00 -20.60 -3.16
C ILE A 124 11.71 -20.89 -1.69
N LEU A 125 10.43 -21.11 -1.37
CA LEU A 125 9.96 -21.52 -0.06
C LEU A 125 8.97 -22.68 -0.18
N LEU A 126 9.17 -23.71 0.63
CA LEU A 126 8.18 -24.74 0.88
C LEU A 126 7.34 -24.34 2.09
N ASN A 127 6.01 -24.32 1.91
CA ASN A 127 5.02 -23.84 2.87
C ASN A 127 5.41 -22.49 3.48
N GLU A 128 5.91 -21.58 2.64
CA GLU A 128 6.37 -20.23 3.01
C GLU A 128 7.46 -20.17 4.11
N THR A 129 8.07 -21.32 4.44
CA THR A 129 8.89 -21.45 5.65
C THR A 129 10.27 -22.03 5.37
N ILE A 130 10.36 -23.08 4.55
CA ILE A 130 11.59 -23.85 4.37
C ILE A 130 12.27 -23.47 3.06
N SER A 131 13.51 -23.02 3.13
CA SER A 131 14.34 -22.77 1.94
C SER A 131 14.98 -24.06 1.42
N PRO A 132 15.26 -24.18 0.11
CA PRO A 132 15.98 -25.31 -0.43
C PRO A 132 17.44 -25.34 0.04
N VAL A 133 18.07 -26.50 -0.08
CA VAL A 133 19.51 -26.68 0.13
C VAL A 133 20.27 -26.01 -1.00
N LEU A 134 20.99 -24.94 -0.68
CA LEU A 134 21.78 -24.14 -1.63
C LEU A 134 23.30 -24.23 -1.36
N ASP A 135 23.73 -25.27 -0.66
CA ASP A 135 25.15 -25.49 -0.39
C ASP A 135 25.90 -25.85 -1.70
N PRO A 136 26.86 -25.02 -2.15
CA PRO A 136 27.50 -25.17 -3.46
C PRO A 136 28.37 -26.43 -3.57
N ARG A 137 28.58 -27.17 -2.49
CA ARG A 137 29.27 -28.48 -2.56
C ARG A 137 28.45 -29.56 -3.27
N TYR A 138 27.16 -29.34 -3.48
CA TYR A 138 26.28 -30.27 -4.17
C TYR A 138 26.16 -29.89 -5.65
N ASP A 139 26.33 -30.88 -6.54
CA ASP A 139 26.27 -30.65 -7.98
C ASP A 139 24.88 -30.19 -8.43
N PHE A 140 23.82 -30.67 -7.78
CA PHE A 140 22.43 -30.20 -8.00
C PHE A 140 22.18 -28.74 -7.60
N VAL A 141 23.18 -28.04 -7.05
CA VAL A 141 23.12 -26.60 -6.78
C VAL A 141 23.90 -25.80 -7.83
N THR A 142 25.01 -26.34 -8.31
CA THR A 142 26.00 -25.58 -9.10
C THR A 142 26.04 -25.95 -10.57
N ASN A 143 25.58 -27.15 -10.94
CA ASN A 143 25.59 -27.65 -12.31
C ASN A 143 24.18 -27.65 -12.90
N SER A 144 23.95 -26.82 -13.92
CA SER A 144 22.64 -26.72 -14.56
C SER A 144 22.15 -28.02 -15.19
N SER A 145 23.06 -28.88 -15.66
CA SER A 145 22.68 -30.21 -16.17
C SER A 145 22.17 -31.17 -15.09
N GLU A 146 22.37 -30.85 -13.81
CA GLU A 146 21.89 -31.67 -12.68
C GLU A 146 20.58 -31.15 -12.09
N TYR A 147 20.27 -29.86 -12.24
CA TYR A 147 19.06 -29.23 -11.66
C TYR A 147 18.05 -28.74 -12.68
N LEU A 148 18.38 -28.74 -13.97
CA LEU A 148 17.43 -28.60 -15.07
C LEU A 148 17.25 -29.98 -15.68
N VAL A 149 16.13 -30.60 -15.35
CA VAL A 149 15.77 -31.96 -15.78
C VAL A 149 14.47 -31.91 -16.58
N ASP A 150 14.16 -32.96 -17.32
CA ASP A 150 12.85 -33.20 -17.94
C ASP A 150 12.30 -34.45 -17.24
N HIS A 151 11.72 -34.24 -16.06
CA HIS A 151 11.37 -35.27 -15.10
C HIS A 151 10.19 -36.10 -15.59
N ASN A 152 9.21 -35.44 -16.22
CA ASN A 152 8.00 -36.07 -16.74
C ASN A 152 8.13 -36.51 -18.22
N GLU A 153 9.26 -36.24 -18.87
CA GLU A 153 9.58 -36.56 -20.28
C GLU A 153 8.62 -35.89 -21.30
N ASP A 154 8.10 -34.70 -21.00
CA ASP A 154 7.24 -33.95 -21.90
C ASP A 154 7.98 -32.91 -22.77
N GLY A 155 9.28 -32.73 -22.52
CA GLY A 155 10.15 -31.81 -23.25
C GLY A 155 10.22 -30.40 -22.68
N ILE A 156 9.52 -30.12 -21.58
CA ILE A 156 9.64 -28.90 -20.78
C ILE A 156 10.56 -29.21 -19.60
N LEU A 157 11.59 -28.38 -19.41
CA LEU A 157 12.51 -28.58 -18.29
C LEU A 157 11.88 -28.12 -16.97
N GLU A 158 12.09 -28.87 -15.90
CA GLU A 158 11.79 -28.46 -14.53
C GLU A 158 13.05 -28.03 -13.78
N ARG A 159 12.84 -27.09 -12.86
CA ARG A 159 13.85 -26.77 -11.84
C ARG A 159 13.74 -27.76 -10.70
N MET A 160 14.74 -28.63 -10.57
CA MET A 160 14.89 -29.50 -9.42
C MET A 160 15.53 -28.73 -8.24
N VAL A 161 14.89 -28.79 -7.08
CA VAL A 161 15.45 -28.36 -5.79
C VAL A 161 15.29 -29.46 -4.75
N LYS A 162 16.08 -29.36 -3.67
CA LYS A 162 16.01 -30.32 -2.56
C LYS A 162 15.90 -29.60 -1.24
N PHE A 163 15.08 -30.14 -0.34
CA PHE A 163 14.85 -29.60 1.00
C PHE A 163 15.41 -30.55 2.05
N ASP A 164 15.86 -29.99 3.18
CA ASP A 164 16.23 -30.82 4.33
C ASP A 164 15.01 -31.59 4.83
N ARG A 165 15.12 -32.92 4.85
CA ARG A 165 13.99 -33.77 5.20
C ARG A 165 13.54 -33.58 6.64
N ALA A 166 14.45 -33.28 7.58
CA ALA A 166 14.08 -33.09 8.97
C ALA A 166 13.26 -31.80 9.15
N GLU A 167 13.59 -30.74 8.42
CA GLU A 167 12.78 -29.52 8.39
C GLU A 167 11.39 -29.78 7.81
N VAL A 168 11.31 -30.47 6.66
CA VAL A 168 10.00 -30.82 6.06
C VAL A 168 9.17 -31.67 7.01
N MET A 169 9.78 -32.69 7.64
CA MET A 169 9.09 -33.55 8.62
C MET A 169 8.55 -32.79 9.83
N ALA A 170 9.19 -31.69 10.23
CA ALA A 170 8.74 -30.88 11.36
C ALA A 170 7.40 -30.18 11.10
N LEU A 171 7.02 -30.01 9.83
CA LEU A 171 5.74 -29.42 9.43
C LEU A 171 4.62 -30.46 9.21
N LEU A 172 4.94 -31.76 9.24
CA LEU A 172 4.05 -32.81 8.77
C LEU A 172 3.38 -33.60 9.90
N SER A 173 2.15 -34.01 9.65
CA SER A 173 1.39 -34.98 10.45
C SER A 173 1.08 -36.22 9.60
N VAL A 174 0.87 -37.37 10.26
CA VAL A 174 0.49 -38.62 9.57
C VAL A 174 -0.85 -38.44 8.85
N GLY A 175 -0.91 -38.82 7.57
CA GLY A 175 -2.06 -38.59 6.70
C GLY A 175 -1.63 -38.05 5.34
N GLU A 176 -2.57 -37.49 4.59
CA GLU A 176 -2.26 -36.70 3.39
C GLU A 176 -1.78 -35.31 3.80
N ALA A 177 -0.75 -34.80 3.14
CA ALA A 177 -0.21 -33.47 3.36
C ALA A 177 0.05 -32.77 2.03
N THR A 178 -0.57 -31.60 1.87
CA THR A 178 -0.31 -30.71 0.73
C THR A 178 0.88 -29.82 1.04
N LEU A 179 1.84 -29.78 0.13
CA LEU A 179 3.05 -28.98 0.18
C LEU A 179 2.95 -27.93 -0.93
N THR A 180 3.01 -26.66 -0.54
CA THR A 180 2.99 -25.53 -1.46
C THR A 180 4.40 -25.00 -1.66
N ILE A 181 4.77 -24.78 -2.91
CA ILE A 181 6.03 -24.16 -3.31
C ILE A 181 5.72 -22.77 -3.86
N THR A 182 6.41 -21.76 -3.31
CA THR A 182 6.43 -20.41 -3.84
C THR A 182 7.85 -20.03 -4.20
N GLY A 183 8.00 -19.08 -5.13
CA GLY A 183 9.31 -18.55 -5.51
C GLY A 183 9.17 -17.46 -6.57
N LYS A 184 10.30 -17.04 -7.15
CA LYS A 184 10.33 -16.08 -8.24
C LYS A 184 11.06 -16.63 -9.46
N VAL A 185 10.49 -16.30 -10.63
CA VAL A 185 11.14 -16.44 -11.93
C VAL A 185 11.28 -15.04 -12.53
N ASN A 186 12.52 -14.60 -12.74
CA ASN A 186 12.82 -13.18 -12.93
C ASN A 186 12.22 -12.34 -11.77
N ASP A 187 11.32 -11.39 -12.07
CA ASP A 187 10.64 -10.54 -11.09
C ASP A 187 9.19 -10.98 -10.77
N THR A 188 8.73 -12.11 -11.32
CA THR A 188 7.36 -12.60 -11.16
C THR A 188 7.30 -13.75 -10.16
N THR A 189 6.31 -13.71 -9.26
CA THR A 189 6.06 -14.80 -8.30
C THR A 189 5.42 -15.99 -9.00
N PHE A 190 5.85 -17.21 -8.66
CA PHE A 190 5.14 -18.42 -9.03
C PHE A 190 4.66 -19.18 -7.78
N GLU A 191 3.63 -20.01 -7.97
CA GLU A 191 3.08 -20.87 -6.93
C GLU A 191 2.61 -22.20 -7.55
N GLY A 192 2.91 -23.30 -6.86
CA GLY A 192 2.39 -24.62 -7.17
C GLY A 192 2.29 -25.48 -5.92
N SER A 193 1.62 -26.62 -6.01
CA SER A 193 1.47 -27.51 -4.86
C SER A 193 1.39 -28.96 -5.28
N ASP A 194 1.84 -29.83 -4.38
CA ASP A 194 1.74 -31.28 -4.51
C ASP A 194 1.20 -31.90 -3.21
N THR A 195 0.62 -33.09 -3.27
CA THR A 195 0.11 -33.82 -2.10
C THR A 195 0.80 -35.16 -1.93
N ILE A 196 1.48 -35.29 -0.79
CA ILE A 196 2.19 -36.52 -0.41
C ILE A 196 1.48 -37.23 0.74
N ARG A 197 1.72 -38.54 0.84
CA ARG A 197 1.25 -39.37 1.95
C ARG A 197 2.31 -39.53 3.03
N VAL A 198 1.98 -39.13 4.25
CA VAL A 198 2.86 -39.21 5.42
C VAL A 198 2.51 -40.42 6.28
N ILE A 199 3.50 -41.28 6.57
CA ILE A 199 3.31 -42.48 7.39
C ILE A 199 4.31 -42.55 8.56
N SER A 200 3.90 -43.19 9.65
CA SER A 200 4.73 -43.37 10.86
C SER A 200 4.97 -44.84 11.25
N LYS A 201 4.57 -45.80 10.41
CA LYS A 201 4.82 -47.23 10.61
C LYS A 201 5.84 -47.72 9.58
N GLY A 202 6.74 -48.60 10.03
CA GLY A 202 7.57 -49.37 9.10
C GLY A 202 6.68 -50.31 8.30
N LYS A 203 6.93 -50.42 7.01
CA LYS A 203 6.33 -51.46 6.18
C LYS A 203 6.99 -52.79 6.50
#